data_AF-A0A835S655-F1
#
_entry.id   AF-A0A835S655-F1
#
_cell.length_a   1.000
_cell.length_b   1.000
_cell.length_c   1.000
_cell.angle_alpha   90.00
_cell.angle_beta   90.00
_cell.angle_gamma   90.00
#
_symmetry.space_group_name_H-M   'P 1'
#
loop_
_entity.id
_entity.type
_entity.pdbx_description
1 polymer ?
#
loop_
_entity_poly.entity_id
_entity_poly.type
_entity_poly.pdbx_seq_one_letter_code
_entity_poly.pdbx_strand_id
1 'polypeptide(L)'
;MKARLTYVPVEVADQFGDFIIHRDEQVLDAIKARVRDFSTLSLLKLLYQVRCNPMTFSDLYLKSNIRMKRSFLNYLHLCVDYNFISKKAVGPNVIYSITDKGMTMLNLFMQKSN
;
A
#
# COMPACT_ATOMS: atom_id res chain seq x y z
N MET A 1 -10.03 -16.83 4.62
CA MET A 1 -10.04 -15.64 3.73
C MET A 1 -9.80 -16.07 2.29
N LYS A 2 -10.46 -15.48 1.29
CA LYS A 2 -10.39 -15.93 -0.11
C LYS A 2 -9.13 -15.39 -0.79
N ALA A 3 -8.34 -16.27 -1.39
CA ALA A 3 -7.18 -15.88 -2.18
C ALA A 3 -7.63 -15.00 -3.38
N ARG A 4 -6.88 -13.94 -3.68
CA ARG A 4 -7.17 -13.04 -4.82
C ARG A 4 -5.93 -12.81 -5.65
N LEU A 5 -6.11 -12.67 -6.96
CA LEU A 5 -5.05 -12.27 -7.88
C LEU A 5 -4.90 -10.75 -7.84
N THR A 6 -3.67 -10.25 -7.74
CA THR A 6 -3.37 -8.81 -7.80
C THR A 6 -1.96 -8.55 -8.29
N TYR A 7 -1.67 -7.28 -8.58
CA TYR A 7 -0.32 -6.80 -8.85
C TYR A 7 0.23 -6.18 -7.57
N VAL A 8 1.42 -6.58 -7.16
CA VAL A 8 2.10 -6.08 -5.96
C VAL A 8 3.42 -5.44 -6.41
N PRO A 9 3.73 -4.19 -6.02
CA PRO A 9 5.05 -3.61 -6.29
C PRO A 9 6.15 -4.56 -5.78
N VAL A 10 7.24 -4.72 -6.53
CA VAL A 10 8.31 -5.70 -6.21
C VAL A 10 8.82 -5.52 -4.77
N GLU A 11 9.13 -4.28 -4.37
CA GLU A 11 9.60 -3.98 -3.01
C GLU A 11 8.60 -4.39 -1.91
N VAL A 12 7.30 -4.22 -2.18
CA VAL A 12 6.25 -4.62 -1.24
C VAL A 12 6.13 -6.14 -1.19
N ALA A 13 6.29 -6.80 -2.33
CA ALA A 13 6.26 -8.26 -2.40
C ALA A 13 7.42 -8.89 -1.61
N ASP A 14 8.60 -8.30 -1.72
CA ASP A 14 9.79 -8.77 -1.02
C ASP A 14 9.68 -8.53 0.50
N GLN A 15 9.11 -7.39 0.92
CA GLN A 15 8.87 -7.09 2.33
C GLN A 15 7.74 -7.94 2.95
N PHE A 16 6.64 -8.15 2.22
CA PHE A 16 5.41 -8.77 2.74
C PHE A 16 5.10 -10.12 2.07
N GLY A 17 6.15 -10.92 1.82
CA GLY A 17 6.06 -12.22 1.15
C GLY A 17 5.08 -13.21 1.80
N ASP A 18 4.80 -13.09 3.11
CA ASP A 18 3.89 -13.99 3.83
C ASP A 18 2.43 -13.86 3.38
N PHE A 19 2.09 -12.72 2.77
CA PHE A 19 0.79 -12.50 2.14
C PHE A 19 0.70 -13.17 0.75
N ILE A 20 1.82 -13.58 0.15
CA ILE A 20 1.89 -14.17 -1.18
C ILE A 20 1.74 -15.69 -1.06
N ILE A 21 0.68 -16.23 -1.67
CA ILE A 21 0.47 -17.68 -1.79
C ILE A 21 1.24 -18.21 -2.99
N HIS A 22 1.21 -17.47 -4.11
CA HIS A 22 1.90 -17.84 -5.34
C HIS A 22 2.34 -16.57 -6.08
N ARG A 23 3.61 -16.55 -6.51
CA ARG A 23 4.22 -15.49 -7.33
C ARG A 23 4.22 -16.01 -8.77
N ASP A 24 3.49 -15.30 -9.64
CA ASP A 24 3.43 -15.58 -11.08
C ASP A 24 4.57 -14.78 -11.78
N GLU A 25 4.24 -14.11 -12.88
CA GLU A 25 5.11 -13.25 -13.67
C GLU A 25 5.43 -11.91 -13.00
N GLN A 26 6.66 -11.42 -13.22
CA GLN A 26 7.02 -10.03 -12.98
C GLN A 26 6.75 -9.21 -14.23
N VAL A 27 6.04 -8.10 -14.07
CA VAL A 27 5.68 -7.15 -15.12
C VAL A 27 6.13 -5.76 -14.67
N LEU A 28 7.21 -5.25 -15.28
CA LEU A 28 7.85 -3.99 -14.87
C LEU A 28 8.22 -4.03 -13.37
N ASP A 29 7.77 -3.04 -12.62
CA ASP A 29 8.03 -2.87 -11.18
C ASP A 29 6.99 -3.55 -10.28
N ALA A 30 6.17 -4.45 -10.84
CA ALA A 30 5.17 -5.20 -10.10
C ALA A 30 5.21 -6.69 -10.43
N ILE A 31 4.83 -7.51 -9.46
CA ILE A 31 4.59 -8.94 -9.66
C ILE A 31 3.09 -9.22 -9.67
N LYS A 32 2.67 -10.11 -10.56
CA LYS A 32 1.36 -10.72 -10.48
C LYS A 32 1.43 -11.83 -9.43
N ALA A 33 0.54 -11.79 -8.46
CA ALA A 33 0.56 -12.72 -7.35
C ALA A 33 -0.85 -13.09 -6.91
N ARG A 34 -1.00 -14.34 -6.50
CA ARG A 34 -2.14 -14.78 -5.70
C ARG A 34 -1.83 -14.52 -4.24
N VAL A 35 -2.64 -13.70 -3.61
CA VAL A 35 -2.41 -13.23 -2.23
C VAL A 35 -3.54 -13.67 -1.30
N ARG A 36 -3.19 -13.91 -0.03
CA ARG A 36 -4.14 -13.94 1.08
C ARG A 36 -4.30 -12.51 1.64
N ASP A 37 -5.34 -12.32 2.44
CA ASP A 37 -5.56 -11.10 3.22
C ASP A 37 -5.43 -9.81 2.40
N PHE A 38 -6.03 -9.86 1.21
CA PHE A 38 -5.91 -8.86 0.16
C PHE A 38 -6.14 -7.42 0.63
N SER A 39 -7.11 -7.21 1.52
CA SER A 39 -7.43 -5.88 2.06
C SER A 39 -6.29 -5.33 2.92
N THR A 40 -5.72 -6.17 3.78
CA THR A 40 -4.57 -5.83 4.62
C THR A 40 -3.35 -5.54 3.75
N LEU A 41 -3.05 -6.41 2.77
CA LEU A 41 -1.95 -6.16 1.83
C LEU A 41 -2.16 -4.87 1.03
N SER A 42 -3.40 -4.56 0.63
CA SER A 42 -3.70 -3.31 -0.09
C SER A 42 -3.45 -2.06 0.77
N LEU A 43 -3.76 -2.13 2.07
CA LEU A 43 -3.44 -1.07 3.02
C LEU A 43 -1.91 -0.93 3.18
N LEU A 44 -1.20 -2.05 3.38
CA LEU A 44 0.26 -2.06 3.52
C LEU A 44 0.96 -1.53 2.26
N LYS A 45 0.48 -1.90 1.07
CA LYS A 45 0.94 -1.33 -0.21
C LYS A 45 0.88 0.20 -0.18
N LEU A 46 -0.24 0.76 0.26
CA LEU A 46 -0.46 2.21 0.28
C LEU A 46 0.45 2.89 1.30
N LEU A 47 0.51 2.39 2.54
CA LEU A 47 1.38 2.91 3.59
C LEU A 47 2.88 2.81 3.22
N TYR A 48 3.29 1.70 2.61
CA TYR A 48 4.68 1.49 2.22
C TYR A 48 5.14 2.51 1.18
N GLN A 49 4.27 2.90 0.24
CA GLN A 49 4.61 3.90 -0.79
C GLN A 49 4.80 5.31 -0.21
N VAL A 50 4.00 5.70 0.78
CA VAL A 50 4.11 7.04 1.42
C VAL A 50 5.15 7.09 2.54
N ARG A 51 5.77 5.95 2.90
CA ARG A 51 6.79 5.88 3.96
C ARG A 51 8.01 6.74 3.67
N CYS A 52 8.51 6.69 2.43
CA CYS A 52 9.78 7.32 2.08
C CYS A 52 9.62 8.80 1.79
N ASN A 53 8.56 9.18 1.07
CA ASN A 53 8.35 10.55 0.64
C ASN A 53 6.86 10.90 0.61
N PRO A 54 6.48 12.14 0.97
CA PRO A 54 5.17 12.69 0.67
C PRO A 54 4.85 12.61 -0.83
N MET A 55 3.61 12.28 -1.18
CA MET A 55 3.22 12.06 -2.58
C MET A 55 1.89 12.72 -2.92
N THR A 56 1.69 13.06 -4.19
CA THR A 56 0.37 13.50 -4.66
C THR A 56 -0.61 12.33 -4.74
N PHE A 57 -1.90 12.64 -4.90
CA PHE A 57 -2.93 11.62 -5.16
C PHE A 57 -2.57 10.71 -6.35
N SER A 58 -2.16 11.31 -7.47
CA SER A 58 -1.88 10.60 -8.72
C SER A 58 -0.67 9.67 -8.57
N ASP A 59 0.40 10.15 -7.95
CA ASP A 59 1.61 9.34 -7.72
C ASP A 59 1.33 8.18 -6.77
N LEU A 60 0.61 8.44 -5.68
CA LEU A 60 0.24 7.41 -4.72
C LEU A 60 -0.67 6.35 -5.35
N TYR A 61 -1.63 6.75 -6.19
CA TYR A 61 -2.50 5.83 -6.91
C TYR A 61 -1.69 4.90 -7.82
N LEU A 62 -0.81 5.47 -8.66
CA LEU A 62 0.02 4.72 -9.59
C LEU A 62 0.98 3.77 -8.85
N LYS A 63 1.76 4.28 -7.90
CA LYS A 63 2.76 3.48 -7.18
C LYS A 63 2.16 2.40 -6.29
N SER A 64 0.96 2.64 -5.74
CA SER A 64 0.28 1.61 -4.93
C SER A 64 -0.12 0.38 -5.75
N ASN A 65 -0.18 0.45 -7.09
CA ASN A 65 -0.66 -0.64 -7.94
C ASN A 65 -2.04 -1.19 -7.49
N ILE A 66 -2.92 -0.34 -6.95
CA ILE A 66 -4.31 -0.70 -6.63
C ILE A 66 -5.17 -0.38 -7.86
N ARG A 67 -5.47 -1.41 -8.65
CA ARG A 67 -6.08 -1.28 -9.99
C ARG A 67 -7.43 -0.55 -10.00
N MET A 68 -8.25 -0.71 -8.96
CA MET A 68 -9.58 -0.09 -8.90
C MET A 68 -9.55 1.20 -8.10
N LYS A 69 -9.81 2.33 -8.77
CA LYS A 69 -9.86 3.68 -8.15
C LYS A 69 -10.77 3.74 -6.93
N ARG A 70 -11.95 3.11 -6.97
CA ARG A 70 -12.88 3.06 -5.82
C ARG A 70 -12.27 2.35 -4.62
N SER A 71 -11.58 1.23 -4.83
CA SER A 71 -10.90 0.52 -3.75
C SER A 71 -9.74 1.33 -3.20
N PHE A 72 -8.93 1.95 -4.06
CA PHE A 72 -7.87 2.85 -3.64
C PHE A 72 -8.41 3.97 -2.75
N LEU A 73 -9.48 4.65 -3.18
CA LEU A 73 -10.12 5.71 -2.40
C LEU A 73 -10.59 5.19 -1.04
N ASN A 74 -11.23 4.02 -0.98
CA ASN A 74 -11.69 3.45 0.28
C ASN A 74 -10.52 3.21 1.26
N TYR A 75 -9.41 2.65 0.78
CA TYR A 75 -8.23 2.44 1.62
C TYR A 75 -7.54 3.75 2.02
N LEU A 76 -7.49 4.72 1.11
CA LEU A 76 -6.93 6.04 1.38
C LEU A 76 -7.74 6.78 2.44
N HIS A 77 -9.07 6.80 2.30
CA HIS A 77 -9.98 7.37 3.30
C HIS A 77 -9.79 6.70 4.65
N LEU A 78 -9.76 5.36 4.69
CA LEU A 78 -9.49 4.63 5.93
C LEU A 78 -8.12 5.02 6.53
N CYS A 79 -7.06 5.14 5.73
CA CYS A 79 -5.76 5.57 6.24
C CYS A 79 -5.79 7.00 6.81
N VAL A 80 -6.58 7.89 6.21
CA VAL A 80 -6.75 9.26 6.69
C VAL A 80 -7.59 9.30 7.96
N ASP A 81 -8.73 8.61 7.99
CA ASP A 81 -9.69 8.61 9.11
C ASP A 81 -9.06 8.02 10.38
N TYR A 82 -8.22 7.00 10.24
CA TYR A 82 -7.49 6.40 11.37
C TYR A 82 -6.16 7.10 11.71
N ASN A 83 -5.87 8.22 11.04
CA ASN A 83 -4.65 9.01 11.21
C ASN A 83 -3.35 8.22 10.94
N PHE A 84 -3.37 7.30 9.98
CA PHE A 84 -2.15 6.66 9.46
C PHE A 84 -1.47 7.51 8.38
N ILE A 85 -2.26 8.28 7.64
CA ILE A 85 -1.80 9.21 6.62
C ILE A 85 -2.41 10.57 6.90
N SER A 86 -1.56 11.60 6.89
CA SER A 86 -2.01 12.98 6.88
C SER A 86 -2.13 13.48 5.44
N LYS A 87 -3.03 14.43 5.21
CA LYS A 87 -3.18 15.11 3.92
C LYS A 87 -3.06 16.61 4.11
N LYS A 88 -2.28 17.27 3.26
CA LYS A 88 -2.11 18.73 3.25
C LYS A 88 -2.42 19.28 1.87
N ALA A 89 -3.27 20.30 1.81
CA ALA A 89 -3.51 21.03 0.57
C ALA A 89 -2.30 21.94 0.26
N VAL A 90 -1.76 21.82 -0.94
CA VAL A 90 -0.67 22.65 -1.46
C VAL A 90 -1.09 23.13 -2.85
N GLY A 91 -1.66 24.33 -2.88
CA GLY A 91 -2.29 24.89 -4.08
C GLY A 91 -3.44 24.01 -4.60
N PRO A 92 -3.47 23.62 -5.88
CA PRO A 92 -4.51 22.74 -6.43
C PRO A 92 -4.32 21.26 -6.06
N ASN A 93 -3.18 20.90 -5.46
CA ASN A 93 -2.81 19.51 -5.19
C ASN A 93 -3.00 19.15 -3.71
N VAL A 94 -3.23 17.87 -3.45
CA VAL A 94 -3.21 17.30 -2.10
C VAL A 94 -2.00 16.40 -1.98
N ILE A 95 -1.15 16.70 -1.00
CA ILE A 95 0.02 15.91 -0.65
C ILE A 95 -0.34 15.01 0.54
N TYR A 96 -0.07 13.71 0.39
CA TYR A 96 -0.24 12.70 1.42
C TYR A 96 1.11 12.39 2.05
N SER A 97 1.15 12.24 3.37
CA SER A 97 2.36 11.91 4.13
C SER A 97 2.03 10.91 5.22
N ILE A 98 2.91 9.94 5.46
CA ILE A 98 2.73 9.00 6.56
C ILE A 98 2.85 9.73 7.90
N THR A 99 2.03 9.35 8.88
CA THR A 99 2.14 9.84 10.26
C THR A 99 2.97 8.86 11.09
N ASP A 100 3.36 9.26 12.31
CA ASP A 100 4.03 8.35 13.25
C ASP A 100 3.19 7.10 13.52
N LYS A 101 1.87 7.25 13.67
CA LYS A 101 0.94 6.13 13.86
C LYS A 101 0.90 5.21 12.63
N GLY A 102 0.93 5.78 11.42
CA GLY A 102 1.01 5.01 10.18
C GLY A 102 2.33 4.26 10.07
N MET A 103 3.44 4.88 10.47
CA MET A 103 4.75 4.24 10.55
C MET A 103 4.76 3.11 11.56
N THR A 104 4.21 3.31 12.77
CA THR A 104 4.07 2.24 13.77
C THR A 104 3.26 1.07 13.21
N MET A 105 2.10 1.34 12.62
CA MET A 105 1.26 0.32 12.00
C MET A 105 1.99 -0.46 10.92
N LEU A 106 2.71 0.23 10.03
CA LEU A 106 3.50 -0.41 8.98
C LEU A 106 4.64 -1.25 9.56
N ASN A 107 5.33 -0.73 10.58
CA ASN A 107 6.44 -1.40 11.24
C ASN A 107 6.00 -2.68 11.96
N LEU A 108 4.76 -2.78 12.46
CA LEU A 108 4.22 -4.02 13.04
C LEU A 108 4.23 -5.19 12.05
N PHE A 109 4.15 -4.91 10.74
CA PHE A 109 4.22 -5.93 9.69
C PHE A 109 5.61 -6.04 9.06
N MET A 110 6.47 -5.02 9.20
CA MET A 110 7.86 -5.07 8.71
C MET A 110 8.80 -5.77 9.69
N GLN A 111 8.57 -5.59 11.00
CA GLN A 111 9.30 -6.24 12.08
C GLN A 111 8.82 -7.68 12.19
N LYS A 112 9.35 -8.56 11.34
CA LYS A 112 9.16 -10.00 11.53
C LYS A 112 9.92 -10.41 12.79
N SER A 113 9.19 -10.81 13.83
CA SER A 113 9.77 -11.63 14.89
C SER A 113 10.18 -12.95 14.27
N ASN A 114 11.48 -13.26 14.27
CA ASN A 114 11.97 -14.61 14.01
C ASN A 114 11.36 -15.61 15.01
#